data_AF-A0A224Z0L2-F1
#
_entry.id   AF-A0A224Z0L2-F1
#
_cell.length_a   1.000
_cell.length_b   1.000
_cell.length_c   1.000
_cell.angle_alpha   90.00
_cell.angle_beta   90.00
_cell.angle_gamma   90.00
#
_symmetry.space_group_name_H-M   'P 1'
#
loop_
_entity.id
_entity.type
_entity.pdbx_description
1 polymer ?
#
loop_
_entity_poly.entity_id
_entity_poly.type
_entity_poly.pdbx_seq_one_letter_code
_entity_poly.pdbx_strand_id
1 'polypeptide(L)'
;MRAGRGRGRAGVGCNRRQIGRGDGTDAPRPTTIIGTCQDMCPPRERQWREKERLLHPFEIADGTESDARPKADRNKAIKQFSRSAAGQREATSDELRPPQVLLKTTAYLMRVIAPSCSGDSWNDTYHFVWDRLWAVRQDMTIQGLNGGECIEILEQAVRFYVYAAFRCFEEDMNAFDPHINNQHLQECLKRLLVLYQQSAVDLCMNRPEMEAIYVLHNLGSFDALAHALTLPKEVRNHTLVKISLETSLAHRKGNFIRVLKNYKALRPLLACALHSHLEVIRSVAGYDSGFQLPELQVSPVHVSPLALLL
;
A
#
# COMPACT_ATOMS: atom_id res chain seq x y z
N MET A 1 -27.03 -34.25 -57.62
CA MET A 1 -27.06 -33.07 -58.51
C MET A 1 -26.12 -32.01 -57.95
N ARG A 2 -25.14 -31.58 -58.78
CA ARG A 2 -24.34 -30.32 -58.84
C ARG A 2 -24.10 -29.51 -57.55
N ALA A 3 -22.87 -29.22 -57.07
CA ALA A 3 -21.68 -28.57 -57.67
C ALA A 3 -21.85 -27.10 -58.12
N GLY A 4 -20.97 -26.21 -57.63
CA GLY A 4 -20.67 -24.87 -58.19
C GLY A 4 -20.70 -23.73 -57.16
N ARG A 5 -19.57 -23.14 -56.73
CA ARG A 5 -18.88 -21.96 -57.32
C ARG A 5 -19.82 -20.76 -57.49
N GLY A 6 -19.55 -19.52 -57.07
CA GLY A 6 -18.34 -18.80 -56.67
C GLY A 6 -18.37 -17.37 -57.26
N ARG A 7 -17.91 -16.38 -56.47
CA ARG A 7 -17.41 -15.03 -56.85
C ARG A 7 -18.38 -13.93 -57.37
N GLY A 8 -18.20 -12.72 -56.83
CA GLY A 8 -18.59 -11.44 -57.44
C GLY A 8 -18.38 -10.23 -56.51
N ARG A 9 -17.44 -9.34 -56.86
CA ARG A 9 -16.97 -8.13 -56.15
C ARG A 9 -17.80 -6.87 -56.49
N ALA A 10 -17.48 -5.78 -55.76
CA ALA A 10 -17.64 -4.34 -56.04
C ALA A 10 -18.86 -3.68 -55.36
N GLY A 11 -18.81 -2.49 -54.77
CA GLY A 11 -17.76 -1.48 -54.68
C GLY A 11 -18.27 -0.27 -53.88
N VAL A 12 -17.30 0.41 -53.27
CA VAL A 12 -17.27 1.77 -52.70
C VAL A 12 -18.43 2.72 -53.07
N GLY A 13 -19.06 3.29 -52.04
CA GLY A 13 -19.95 4.46 -52.13
C GLY A 13 -19.68 5.41 -50.97
N CYS A 14 -18.84 6.43 -51.22
CA CYS A 14 -18.57 7.56 -50.34
C CYS A 14 -19.84 8.42 -50.20
N ASN A 15 -20.24 8.77 -48.97
CA ASN A 15 -21.16 9.89 -48.79
C ASN A 15 -20.73 10.78 -47.63
N ARG A 16 -20.18 11.93 -48.05
CA ARG A 16 -19.72 13.06 -47.26
C ARG A 16 -20.94 13.87 -46.83
N ARG A 17 -21.23 13.95 -45.53
CA ARG A 17 -22.11 15.00 -44.99
C ARG A 17 -21.50 15.65 -43.76
N GLN A 18 -20.99 16.85 -44.04
CA GLN A 18 -21.09 18.09 -43.30
C GLN A 18 -20.62 18.14 -41.83
N ILE A 19 -19.53 18.90 -41.72
CA ILE A 19 -18.98 19.63 -40.58
C ILE A 19 -20.12 20.32 -39.79
N GLY A 20 -20.39 19.82 -38.60
CA GLY A 20 -21.00 20.59 -37.52
C GLY A 20 -19.91 20.96 -36.53
N ARG A 21 -19.52 22.24 -36.50
CA ARG A 21 -18.74 22.83 -35.41
C ARG A 21 -19.63 22.79 -34.16
N GLY A 22 -19.43 21.78 -33.33
CA GLY A 22 -20.00 21.68 -31.99
C GLY A 22 -19.05 22.31 -31.00
N ASP A 23 -19.53 23.36 -30.38
CA ASP A 23 -18.93 24.20 -29.36
C ASP A 23 -18.09 23.42 -28.33
N GLY A 24 -16.85 23.86 -28.14
CA GLY A 24 -15.97 23.37 -27.10
C GLY A 24 -16.46 23.90 -25.76
N THR A 25 -17.43 23.22 -25.15
CA THR A 25 -17.68 23.38 -23.72
C THR A 25 -16.56 22.67 -22.99
N ASP A 26 -15.49 23.41 -22.67
CA ASP A 26 -14.58 23.06 -21.58
C ASP A 26 -15.45 22.88 -20.34
N ALA A 27 -15.80 21.63 -20.02
CA ALA A 27 -16.40 21.32 -18.74
C ALA A 27 -15.46 21.86 -17.65
N PRO A 28 -15.95 22.67 -16.70
CA PRO A 28 -15.09 23.16 -15.62
C PRO A 28 -14.49 21.94 -14.94
N ARG A 29 -13.16 21.88 -14.89
CA ARG A 29 -12.44 20.85 -14.13
C ARG A 29 -13.03 20.89 -12.72
N PRO A 30 -13.52 19.77 -12.16
CA PRO A 30 -14.11 19.78 -10.83
C PRO A 30 -13.10 20.44 -9.88
N THR A 31 -13.53 21.50 -9.21
CA THR A 31 -12.70 22.19 -8.22
C THR A 31 -12.44 21.20 -7.10
N THR A 32 -11.25 20.61 -7.10
CA THR A 32 -10.87 19.63 -6.09
C THR A 32 -10.95 20.28 -4.71
N ILE A 33 -11.74 19.68 -3.81
CA ILE A 33 -11.86 20.18 -2.44
C ILE A 33 -10.48 20.15 -1.77
N ILE A 34 -10.14 21.22 -1.06
CA ILE A 34 -8.88 21.33 -0.32
C ILE A 34 -9.21 21.23 1.17
N GLY A 35 -8.52 20.33 1.87
CA GLY A 35 -8.63 20.18 3.30
C GLY A 35 -8.00 21.33 4.07
N THR A 36 -8.63 21.75 5.15
CA THR A 36 -8.18 22.86 6.00
C THR A 36 -7.89 22.44 7.44
N CYS A 37 -8.17 21.18 7.81
CA CYS A 37 -7.91 20.66 9.16
C CYS A 37 -6.40 20.58 9.46
N GLN A 38 -5.90 21.44 10.34
CA GLN A 38 -4.48 21.46 10.72
C GLN A 38 -4.09 20.41 11.78
N ASP A 39 -5.08 19.71 12.34
CA ASP A 39 -4.87 18.64 13.33
C ASP A 39 -4.92 17.25 12.67
N MET A 40 -4.32 16.23 13.30
CA MET A 40 -4.34 14.84 12.77
C MET A 40 -5.74 14.20 12.82
N CYS A 41 -6.66 14.76 13.61
CA CYS A 41 -8.08 14.41 13.70
C CYS A 41 -8.92 15.69 13.74
N PRO A 42 -9.98 15.83 12.94
CA PRO A 42 -10.87 17.01 12.99
C PRO A 42 -11.47 17.25 14.38
N PRO A 43 -11.61 18.51 14.85
CA PRO A 43 -12.15 18.81 16.17
C PRO A 43 -13.55 18.24 16.42
N ARG A 44 -14.41 18.25 15.40
CA ARG A 44 -15.77 17.68 15.46
C ARG A 44 -15.74 16.17 15.71
N GLU A 45 -14.86 15.45 15.02
CA GLU A 45 -14.70 14.01 15.23
C GLU A 45 -14.18 13.72 16.64
N ARG A 46 -13.15 14.45 17.13
CA ARG A 46 -12.64 14.26 18.49
C ARG A 46 -13.72 14.43 19.55
N GLN A 47 -14.50 15.50 19.46
CA GLN A 47 -15.61 15.77 20.41
C GLN A 47 -16.68 14.68 20.35
N TRP A 48 -17.01 14.21 19.14
CA TRP A 48 -17.95 13.12 18.96
C TRP A 48 -17.42 11.81 19.57
N ARG A 49 -16.15 11.46 19.33
CA ARG A 49 -15.54 10.24 19.91
C ARG A 49 -15.38 10.30 21.42
N GLU A 50 -15.12 11.47 22.01
CA GLU A 50 -15.21 11.67 23.46
C GLU A 50 -16.61 11.39 24.01
N LYS A 51 -17.64 11.95 23.36
CA LYS A 51 -19.03 11.83 23.79
C LYS A 51 -19.53 10.39 23.71
N GLU A 52 -19.22 9.69 22.62
CA GLU A 52 -19.65 8.33 22.35
C GLU A 52 -18.71 7.26 22.97
N ARG A 53 -17.64 7.67 23.67
CA ARG A 53 -16.64 6.78 24.29
C ARG A 53 -15.95 5.84 23.28
N LEU A 54 -15.57 6.39 22.14
CA LEU A 54 -14.93 5.69 21.01
C LEU A 54 -13.45 6.06 20.83
N LEU A 55 -12.80 6.54 21.90
CA LEU A 55 -11.37 6.85 21.88
C LEU A 55 -10.56 5.56 22.02
N HIS A 56 -9.57 5.39 21.16
CA HIS A 56 -8.57 4.35 21.34
C HIS A 56 -7.60 4.75 22.48
N PRO A 57 -7.01 3.80 23.24
CA PRO A 57 -6.01 4.12 24.27
C PRO A 57 -4.87 5.03 23.80
N PHE A 58 -4.42 4.87 22.54
CA PHE A 58 -3.39 5.73 21.94
C PHE A 58 -3.82 7.20 21.75
N GLU A 59 -5.10 7.52 21.88
CA GLU A 59 -5.66 8.84 21.60
C GLU A 59 -6.10 9.56 22.88
N ILE A 60 -6.03 8.88 24.04
CA ILE A 60 -6.46 9.41 25.33
C ILE A 60 -5.38 10.35 25.88
N ALA A 61 -5.84 11.47 26.46
CA ALA A 61 -5.01 12.43 27.16
C ALA A 61 -4.54 11.85 28.50
N ASP A 62 -3.26 12.02 28.77
CA ASP A 62 -2.60 11.48 29.96
C ASP A 62 -3.27 12.03 31.23
N GLY A 63 -3.60 11.14 32.17
CA GLY A 63 -4.26 11.47 33.43
C GLY A 63 -5.80 11.49 33.37
N THR A 64 -6.40 11.19 32.21
CA THR A 64 -7.87 11.09 32.06
C THR A 64 -8.35 9.65 31.77
N GLU A 65 -7.45 8.67 31.79
CA GLU A 65 -7.72 7.27 31.40
C GLU A 65 -8.76 6.62 32.31
N SER A 66 -8.76 6.99 33.59
CA SER A 66 -9.70 6.46 34.59
C SER A 66 -10.96 7.31 34.75
N ASP A 67 -11.08 8.43 34.03
CA ASP A 67 -12.26 9.28 34.10
C ASP A 67 -13.48 8.58 33.51
N ALA A 68 -14.67 8.89 34.04
CA ALA A 68 -15.93 8.39 33.48
C ALA A 68 -16.14 8.78 32.00
N ARG A 69 -15.40 9.80 31.53
CA ARG A 69 -15.29 10.24 30.14
C ARG A 69 -13.85 10.70 29.87
N PRO A 70 -12.97 9.80 29.41
CA PRO A 70 -11.61 10.15 29.03
C PRO A 70 -11.59 11.24 27.96
N LYS A 71 -10.54 12.06 27.97
CA LYS A 71 -10.38 13.18 27.03
C LYS A 71 -9.50 12.78 25.85
N ALA A 72 -9.84 13.29 24.66
CA ALA A 72 -8.99 13.10 23.50
C ALA A 72 -7.81 14.05 23.58
N ASP A 73 -6.59 13.52 23.45
CA ASP A 73 -5.43 14.37 23.27
C ASP A 73 -5.42 14.91 21.83
N ARG A 74 -5.43 16.24 21.70
CA ARG A 74 -5.37 16.93 20.39
C ARG A 74 -4.16 16.50 19.56
N ASN A 75 -3.04 16.18 20.21
CA ASN A 75 -1.78 15.81 19.57
C ASN A 75 -1.63 14.30 19.33
N LYS A 76 -2.50 13.45 19.90
CA LYS A 76 -2.47 11.99 19.69
C LYS A 76 -3.65 11.48 18.86
N ALA A 77 -4.81 12.12 18.92
CA ALA A 77 -6.00 11.69 18.19
C ALA A 77 -5.81 11.77 16.67
N ILE A 78 -6.16 10.70 15.96
CA ILE A 78 -6.05 10.60 14.50
C ILE A 78 -7.42 10.28 13.91
N LYS A 79 -7.74 10.93 12.78
CA LYS A 79 -8.99 10.72 12.03
C LYS A 79 -9.23 9.23 11.76
N GLN A 80 -10.40 8.72 12.14
CA GLN A 80 -10.83 7.35 11.82
C GLN A 80 -11.27 7.22 10.36
N PHE A 81 -11.12 6.04 9.79
CA PHE A 81 -11.64 5.77 8.45
C PHE A 81 -13.18 5.76 8.48
N SER A 82 -13.82 6.44 7.53
CA SER A 82 -15.27 6.45 7.41
C SER A 82 -15.69 5.79 6.10
N ARG A 83 -16.52 4.75 6.16
CA ARG A 83 -17.06 4.11 4.96
C ARG A 83 -18.04 5.04 4.29
N SER A 84 -17.79 5.41 3.03
CA SER A 84 -18.76 6.11 2.20
C SER A 84 -19.96 5.19 1.93
N ALA A 85 -21.02 5.36 2.70
CA ALA A 85 -22.29 4.66 2.51
C ALA A 85 -23.25 5.51 1.66
N ALA A 86 -24.21 4.86 0.98
CA ALA A 86 -25.25 5.58 0.26
C ALA A 86 -26.00 6.52 1.22
N GLY A 87 -26.03 7.82 0.92
CA GLY A 87 -26.63 8.85 1.77
C GLY A 87 -25.69 9.51 2.79
N GLN A 88 -24.41 9.14 2.85
CA GLN A 88 -23.44 9.92 3.62
C GLN A 88 -23.21 11.29 2.96
N ARG A 89 -23.13 12.32 3.81
CA ARG A 89 -22.74 13.66 3.40
C ARG A 89 -21.31 13.65 2.87
N GLU A 90 -21.07 14.38 1.79
CA GLU A 90 -19.70 14.63 1.32
C GLU A 90 -18.86 15.28 2.43
N ALA A 91 -17.58 14.90 2.49
CA ALA A 91 -16.65 15.45 3.47
C ALA A 91 -16.48 16.96 3.24
N THR A 92 -16.57 17.75 4.30
CA THR A 92 -16.33 19.19 4.22
C THR A 92 -14.83 19.51 4.30
N SER A 93 -14.44 20.72 3.88
CA SER A 93 -13.02 21.13 3.89
C SER A 93 -12.40 21.05 5.29
N ASP A 94 -13.15 21.40 6.34
CA ASP A 94 -12.71 21.33 7.74
C ASP A 94 -12.59 19.90 8.29
N GLU A 95 -13.10 18.91 7.57
CA GLU A 95 -13.01 17.48 7.90
C GLU A 95 -11.84 16.79 7.19
N LEU A 96 -11.23 17.45 6.20
CA LEU A 96 -10.12 16.92 5.41
C LEU A 96 -8.80 17.54 5.85
N ARG A 97 -7.77 16.70 5.97
CA ARG A 97 -6.41 17.14 6.32
C ARG A 97 -5.62 17.49 5.05
N PRO A 98 -4.95 18.65 4.99
CA PRO A 98 -4.11 19.01 3.85
C PRO A 98 -2.82 18.15 3.80
N PRO A 99 -2.09 18.13 2.67
CA PRO A 99 -0.96 17.23 2.42
C PRO A 99 0.09 17.19 3.54
N GLN A 100 0.50 18.35 4.07
CA GLN A 100 1.50 18.46 5.13
C GLN A 100 1.04 17.82 6.45
N VAL A 101 -0.27 17.86 6.74
CA VAL A 101 -0.84 17.23 7.94
C VAL A 101 -0.95 15.73 7.73
N LEU A 102 -1.28 15.27 6.51
CA LEU A 102 -1.28 13.86 6.16
C LEU A 102 0.12 13.25 6.28
N LEU A 103 1.15 13.92 5.78
CA LEU A 103 2.56 13.53 5.96
C LEU A 103 2.94 13.41 7.43
N LYS A 104 2.66 14.46 8.21
CA LYS A 104 2.91 14.46 9.66
C LYS A 104 2.19 13.30 10.36
N THR A 105 0.94 13.04 9.98
CA THR A 105 0.13 11.96 10.55
C THR A 105 0.72 10.60 10.23
N THR A 106 1.08 10.34 8.97
CA THR A 106 1.73 9.08 8.58
C THR A 106 3.06 8.89 9.30
N ALA A 107 3.88 9.94 9.38
CA ALA A 107 5.15 9.88 10.12
C ALA A 107 4.93 9.58 11.61
N TYR A 108 3.89 10.16 12.23
CA TYR A 108 3.54 9.86 13.63
C TYR A 108 3.09 8.40 13.80
N LEU A 109 2.27 7.88 12.88
CA LEU A 109 1.89 6.46 12.87
C LEU A 109 3.11 5.54 12.80
N MET A 110 4.07 5.82 11.92
CA MET A 110 5.25 4.97 11.72
C MET A 110 6.31 5.11 12.83
N ARG A 111 6.51 6.32 13.37
CA ARG A 111 7.59 6.62 14.33
C ARG A 111 7.18 6.44 15.78
N VAL A 112 5.90 6.62 16.09
CA VAL A 112 5.40 6.64 17.47
C VAL A 112 4.50 5.44 17.73
N ILE A 113 3.49 5.22 16.88
CA ILE A 113 2.46 4.21 17.17
C ILE A 113 2.91 2.79 16.79
N ALA A 114 3.39 2.57 15.56
CA ALA A 114 3.83 1.23 15.14
C ALA A 114 4.93 0.63 16.05
N PRO A 115 5.86 1.42 16.62
CA PRO A 115 6.85 0.94 17.59
C PRO A 115 6.39 0.94 19.06
N SER A 116 5.24 1.54 19.43
CA SER A 116 4.89 1.74 20.85
C SER A 116 4.54 0.47 21.60
N CYS A 117 4.21 -0.62 20.88
CA CYS A 117 3.88 -1.89 21.48
C CYS A 117 4.77 -3.01 20.90
N SER A 118 5.23 -3.90 21.78
CA SER A 118 6.00 -5.10 21.41
C SER A 118 5.40 -6.31 22.14
N GLY A 119 5.37 -7.46 21.47
CA GLY A 119 4.78 -8.70 22.01
C GLY A 119 3.31 -8.87 21.63
N ASP A 120 2.54 -9.53 22.49
CA ASP A 120 1.18 -10.04 22.21
C ASP A 120 0.14 -8.93 21.93
N SER A 121 0.42 -7.68 22.27
CA SER A 121 -0.46 -6.52 22.04
C SER A 121 -0.26 -5.81 20.69
N TRP A 122 0.58 -6.35 19.80
CA TRP A 122 0.82 -5.71 18.50
C TRP A 122 -0.42 -5.73 17.58
N ASN A 123 -1.38 -6.62 17.84
CA ASN A 123 -2.62 -6.71 17.10
C ASN A 123 -3.45 -5.41 17.15
N ASP A 124 -3.65 -4.85 18.35
CA ASP A 124 -4.34 -3.57 18.53
C ASP A 124 -3.60 -2.43 17.82
N THR A 125 -2.27 -2.47 17.85
CA THR A 125 -1.41 -1.51 17.15
C THR A 125 -1.59 -1.62 15.64
N TYR A 126 -1.60 -2.83 15.09
CA TYR A 126 -1.85 -3.08 13.68
C TYR A 126 -3.21 -2.53 13.26
N HIS A 127 -4.30 -2.89 13.96
CA HIS A 127 -5.64 -2.45 13.60
C HIS A 127 -5.79 -0.93 13.69
N PHE A 128 -5.21 -0.31 14.72
CA PHE A 128 -5.20 1.13 14.85
C PHE A 128 -4.45 1.79 13.68
N VAL A 129 -3.20 1.39 13.41
CA VAL A 129 -2.40 2.00 12.34
C VAL A 129 -3.05 1.77 10.98
N TRP A 130 -3.53 0.55 10.72
CA TRP A 130 -4.21 0.18 9.48
C TRP A 130 -5.43 1.06 9.21
N ASP A 131 -6.31 1.26 10.20
CA ASP A 131 -7.50 2.10 10.06
C ASP A 131 -7.14 3.57 9.82
N ARG A 132 -6.23 4.12 10.64
CA ARG A 132 -5.84 5.53 10.54
C ARG A 132 -5.08 5.82 9.25
N LEU A 133 -4.26 4.88 8.77
CA LEU A 133 -3.59 4.97 7.47
C LEU A 133 -4.58 4.89 6.32
N TRP A 134 -5.66 4.11 6.44
CA TRP A 134 -6.73 4.11 5.46
C TRP A 134 -7.46 5.46 5.43
N ALA A 135 -7.73 6.06 6.59
CA ALA A 135 -8.30 7.41 6.66
C ALA A 135 -7.40 8.47 6.01
N VAL A 136 -6.07 8.37 6.18
CA VAL A 136 -5.09 9.22 5.48
C VAL A 136 -5.22 9.05 3.97
N ARG A 137 -5.21 7.81 3.47
CA ARG A 137 -5.35 7.52 2.03
C ARG A 137 -6.71 7.97 1.47
N GLN A 138 -7.76 7.91 2.28
CA GLN A 138 -9.09 8.42 1.93
C GLN A 138 -9.07 9.93 1.71
N ASP A 139 -8.50 10.69 2.66
CA ASP A 139 -8.33 12.14 2.52
C ASP A 139 -7.51 12.50 1.26
N MET A 140 -6.46 11.73 0.95
CA MET A 140 -5.68 11.91 -0.27
C MET A 140 -6.50 11.70 -1.53
N THR A 141 -7.43 10.74 -1.50
CA THR A 141 -8.26 10.38 -2.65
C THR A 141 -9.34 11.42 -2.88
N ILE A 142 -10.03 11.84 -1.82
CA ILE A 142 -11.07 12.89 -1.87
C ILE A 142 -10.49 14.21 -2.40
N GLN A 143 -9.28 14.56 -1.96
CA GLN A 143 -8.58 15.78 -2.40
C GLN A 143 -7.76 15.61 -3.68
N GLY A 144 -7.85 14.46 -4.37
CA GLY A 144 -7.13 14.22 -5.63
C GLY A 144 -5.61 14.46 -5.55
N LEU A 145 -4.99 14.16 -4.41
CA LEU A 145 -3.58 14.50 -4.15
C LEU A 145 -2.61 13.66 -5.00
N ASN A 146 -1.59 14.34 -5.52
CA ASN A 146 -0.48 13.79 -6.30
C ASN A 146 0.83 14.50 -5.87
N GLY A 147 1.97 14.07 -6.43
CA GLY A 147 3.27 14.70 -6.15
C GLY A 147 4.06 14.01 -5.02
N GLY A 148 5.08 14.71 -4.53
CA GLY A 148 6.09 14.16 -3.61
C GLY A 148 5.51 13.74 -2.27
N GLU A 149 4.59 14.52 -1.70
CA GLU A 149 3.94 14.20 -0.43
C GLU A 149 3.11 12.92 -0.54
N CYS A 150 2.44 12.72 -1.69
CA CYS A 150 1.67 11.53 -1.97
C CYS A 150 2.56 10.28 -2.09
N ILE A 151 3.71 10.43 -2.76
CA ILE A 151 4.72 9.37 -2.86
C ILE A 151 5.23 8.99 -1.47
N GLU A 152 5.66 9.96 -0.66
CA GLU A 152 6.24 9.69 0.66
C GLU A 152 5.23 9.04 1.63
N ILE A 153 3.95 9.45 1.60
CA ILE A 153 2.89 8.80 2.39
C ILE A 153 2.71 7.34 1.96
N LEU A 154 2.64 7.08 0.66
CA LEU A 154 2.41 5.73 0.15
C LEU A 154 3.63 4.82 0.36
N GLU A 155 4.85 5.35 0.27
CA GLU A 155 6.07 4.61 0.60
C GLU A 155 6.03 4.12 2.05
N GLN A 156 5.71 5.00 2.99
CA GLN A 156 5.53 4.63 4.41
C GLN A 156 4.40 3.60 4.60
N ALA A 157 3.29 3.75 3.87
CA ALA A 157 2.19 2.78 3.90
C ALA A 157 2.62 1.39 3.41
N VAL A 158 3.39 1.32 2.32
CA VAL A 158 3.94 0.06 1.79
C VAL A 158 4.87 -0.59 2.82
N ARG A 159 5.79 0.16 3.43
CA ARG A 159 6.68 -0.38 4.47
C ARG A 159 5.88 -0.98 5.63
N PHE A 160 4.82 -0.29 6.07
CA PHE A 160 3.93 -0.79 7.12
C PHE A 160 3.22 -2.08 6.74
N TYR A 161 2.56 -2.15 5.58
CA TYR A 161 1.83 -3.36 5.22
C TYR A 161 2.75 -4.56 4.95
N VAL A 162 3.96 -4.33 4.43
CA VAL A 162 5.00 -5.38 4.30
C VAL A 162 5.46 -5.86 5.68
N TYR A 163 5.74 -4.94 6.60
CA TYR A 163 6.12 -5.29 7.95
C TYR A 163 5.00 -6.04 8.68
N ALA A 164 3.75 -5.58 8.57
CA ALA A 164 2.58 -6.21 9.18
C ALA A 164 2.37 -7.64 8.69
N ALA A 165 2.49 -7.89 7.38
CA ALA A 165 2.40 -9.24 6.83
C ALA A 165 3.46 -10.18 7.40
N PHE A 166 4.67 -9.67 7.63
CA PHE A 166 5.75 -10.46 8.24
C PHE A 166 5.54 -10.65 9.75
N ARG A 167 5.18 -9.59 10.47
CA ARG A 167 5.02 -9.60 11.93
C ARG A 167 3.82 -10.44 12.37
N CYS A 168 2.74 -10.43 11.60
CA CYS A 168 1.52 -11.20 11.88
C CYS A 168 1.45 -12.53 11.13
N PHE A 169 2.58 -13.03 10.63
CA PHE A 169 2.60 -14.21 9.78
C PHE A 169 2.03 -15.47 10.45
N GLU A 170 2.25 -15.62 11.77
CA GLU A 170 1.81 -16.76 12.57
C GLU A 170 0.54 -16.45 13.41
N GLU A 171 -0.07 -15.27 13.22
CA GLU A 171 -1.26 -14.86 13.98
C GLU A 171 -2.53 -15.47 13.38
N ASP A 172 -3.55 -15.68 14.21
CA ASP A 172 -4.84 -16.20 13.76
C ASP A 172 -5.57 -15.23 12.82
N MET A 173 -6.40 -15.76 11.91
CA MET A 173 -7.22 -14.98 10.97
C MET A 173 -8.14 -13.94 11.66
N ASN A 174 -8.54 -14.19 12.90
CA ASN A 174 -9.35 -13.25 13.68
C ASN A 174 -8.55 -12.03 14.14
N ALA A 175 -7.24 -12.20 14.31
CA ALA A 175 -6.30 -11.15 14.69
C ALA A 175 -5.77 -10.44 13.44
N PHE A 176 -5.39 -11.16 12.40
CA PHE A 176 -4.84 -10.55 11.19
C PHE A 176 -5.44 -11.21 9.96
N ASP A 177 -5.97 -10.41 9.03
CA ASP A 177 -6.41 -10.88 7.72
C ASP A 177 -5.31 -10.57 6.67
N PRO A 178 -4.53 -11.58 6.23
CA PRO A 178 -3.49 -11.38 5.24
C PRO A 178 -4.02 -10.94 3.89
N HIS A 179 -5.25 -11.35 3.52
CA HIS A 179 -5.84 -11.01 2.24
C HIS A 179 -6.14 -9.51 2.17
N ILE A 180 -6.79 -8.96 3.20
CA ILE A 180 -7.10 -7.53 3.29
C ILE A 180 -5.81 -6.71 3.35
N ASN A 181 -4.82 -7.12 4.14
CA ASN A 181 -3.53 -6.44 4.20
C ASN A 181 -2.84 -6.40 2.82
N ASN A 182 -2.79 -7.56 2.14
CA ASN A 182 -2.17 -7.67 0.82
C ASN A 182 -2.92 -6.87 -0.25
N GLN A 183 -4.25 -6.78 -0.18
CA GLN A 183 -5.02 -5.92 -1.06
C GLN A 183 -4.59 -4.46 -0.93
N HIS A 184 -4.52 -3.94 0.30
CA HIS A 184 -4.10 -2.56 0.53
C HIS A 184 -2.64 -2.30 0.17
N LEU A 185 -1.74 -3.26 0.44
CA LEU A 185 -0.36 -3.22 -0.02
C LEU A 185 -0.30 -3.08 -1.55
N GLN A 186 -1.03 -3.93 -2.28
CA GLN A 186 -1.06 -3.92 -3.74
C GLN A 186 -1.67 -2.64 -4.31
N GLU A 187 -2.72 -2.09 -3.67
CA GLU A 187 -3.30 -0.78 -4.04
C GLU A 187 -2.28 0.35 -3.89
N CYS A 188 -1.56 0.40 -2.76
CA CYS A 188 -0.51 1.39 -2.51
C CYS A 188 0.62 1.27 -3.53
N LEU A 189 1.12 0.04 -3.76
CA LEU A 189 2.18 -0.22 -4.74
C LEU A 189 1.76 0.23 -6.14
N LYS A 190 0.58 -0.19 -6.62
CA LYS A 190 0.09 0.22 -7.95
C LYS A 190 0.00 1.73 -8.09
N ARG A 191 -0.51 2.44 -7.08
CA ARG A 191 -0.58 3.91 -7.09
C ARG A 191 0.82 4.54 -7.11
N LEU A 192 1.76 4.03 -6.31
CA LEU A 192 3.15 4.47 -6.31
C LEU A 192 3.82 4.31 -7.67
N LEU A 193 3.66 3.15 -8.32
CA LEU A 193 4.27 2.88 -9.62
C LEU A 193 3.80 3.89 -10.68
N VAL A 194 2.52 4.25 -10.67
CA VAL A 194 1.98 5.31 -11.56
C VAL A 194 2.60 6.67 -11.23
N LEU A 195 2.69 7.03 -9.95
CA LEU A 195 3.29 8.30 -9.53
C LEU A 195 4.78 8.41 -9.91
N TYR A 196 5.53 7.30 -9.79
CA TYR A 196 6.92 7.25 -10.21
C TYR A 196 7.13 7.35 -11.73
N GLN A 197 6.16 6.95 -12.54
CA GLN A 197 6.21 7.17 -13.99
C GLN A 197 5.99 8.64 -14.35
N GLN A 198 5.25 9.37 -13.53
CA GLN A 198 4.94 10.79 -13.70
C GLN A 198 5.98 11.73 -13.07
N SER A 199 6.86 11.18 -12.24
CA SER A 199 7.86 11.95 -11.48
C SER A 199 9.25 11.81 -12.06
N ALA A 200 10.08 12.83 -11.89
CA ALA A 200 11.48 12.77 -12.29
C ALA A 200 12.24 11.75 -11.43
N VAL A 201 13.15 10.99 -12.05
CA VAL A 201 13.82 9.84 -11.42
C VAL A 201 14.68 10.26 -10.24
N ASP A 202 15.32 11.42 -10.33
CA ASP A 202 16.18 12.04 -9.32
C ASP A 202 15.43 12.46 -8.04
N LEU A 203 14.12 12.67 -8.13
CA LEU A 203 13.27 13.01 -6.98
C LEU A 203 12.74 11.78 -6.23
N CYS A 204 12.94 10.56 -6.78
CA CYS A 204 12.30 9.34 -6.32
C CYS A 204 13.32 8.37 -5.70
N MET A 205 14.02 8.80 -4.64
CA MET A 205 15.13 8.05 -4.05
C MET A 205 14.78 6.63 -3.60
N ASN A 206 13.55 6.41 -3.13
CA ASN A 206 13.09 5.11 -2.64
C ASN A 206 12.46 4.23 -3.73
N ARG A 207 12.38 4.71 -4.98
CA ARG A 207 11.79 3.95 -6.09
C ARG A 207 12.40 2.56 -6.25
N PRO A 208 13.74 2.36 -6.20
CA PRO A 208 14.29 1.01 -6.33
C PRO A 208 13.86 0.05 -5.21
N GLU A 209 13.60 0.54 -4.00
CA GLU A 209 13.06 -0.26 -2.90
C GLU A 209 11.61 -0.66 -3.18
N MET A 210 10.76 0.29 -3.57
CA MET A 210 9.34 0.01 -3.86
C MET A 210 9.15 -0.91 -5.07
N GLU A 211 9.96 -0.76 -6.11
CA GLU A 211 9.97 -1.66 -7.28
C GLU A 211 10.42 -3.07 -6.88
N ALA A 212 11.44 -3.17 -6.01
CA ALA A 212 11.90 -4.45 -5.48
C ALA A 212 10.84 -5.14 -4.61
N ILE A 213 10.12 -4.38 -3.77
CA ILE A 213 8.97 -4.87 -2.98
C ILE A 213 7.86 -5.35 -3.92
N TYR A 214 7.53 -4.59 -4.97
CA TYR A 214 6.48 -4.98 -5.93
C TYR A 214 6.80 -6.33 -6.60
N VAL A 215 8.04 -6.53 -7.04
CA VAL A 215 8.49 -7.78 -7.67
C VAL A 215 8.44 -8.96 -6.69
N LEU A 216 8.83 -8.77 -5.43
CA LEU A 216 8.84 -9.84 -4.42
C LEU A 216 7.44 -10.14 -3.89
N HIS A 217 6.61 -9.12 -3.66
CA HIS A 217 5.22 -9.30 -3.25
C HIS A 217 4.42 -10.08 -4.30
N ASN A 218 4.69 -9.83 -5.59
CA ASN A 218 4.10 -10.53 -6.72
C ASN A 218 5.04 -11.62 -7.28
N LEU A 219 5.66 -12.41 -6.41
CA LEU A 219 6.69 -13.40 -6.78
C LEU A 219 6.22 -14.31 -7.92
N GLY A 220 7.04 -14.44 -8.96
CA GLY A 220 6.74 -15.28 -10.12
C GLY A 220 5.61 -14.78 -11.03
N SER A 221 5.00 -13.63 -10.76
CA SER A 221 3.99 -13.03 -11.64
C SER A 221 4.63 -12.56 -12.96
N PHE A 222 3.96 -12.87 -14.07
CA PHE A 222 4.41 -12.42 -15.40
C PHE A 222 4.29 -10.89 -15.52
N ASP A 223 3.22 -10.30 -14.96
CA ASP A 223 2.99 -8.86 -14.98
C ASP A 223 4.09 -8.10 -14.23
N ALA A 224 4.49 -8.59 -13.06
CA ALA A 224 5.54 -7.96 -12.27
C ALA A 224 6.91 -8.02 -12.96
N LEU A 225 7.23 -9.14 -13.60
CA LEU A 225 8.45 -9.30 -14.39
C LEU A 225 8.43 -8.43 -15.65
N ALA A 226 7.30 -8.37 -16.36
CA ALA A 226 7.13 -7.55 -17.55
C ALA A 226 7.27 -6.06 -17.21
N HIS A 227 6.62 -5.59 -16.14
CA HIS A 227 6.77 -4.24 -15.61
C HIS A 227 8.23 -3.90 -15.34
N ALA A 228 8.98 -4.80 -14.68
CA ALA A 228 10.38 -4.55 -14.36
C ALA A 228 11.28 -4.36 -15.61
N LEU A 229 10.92 -4.94 -16.75
CA LEU A 229 11.62 -4.72 -18.02
C LEU A 229 11.38 -3.32 -18.60
N THR A 230 10.26 -2.69 -18.27
CA THR A 230 9.91 -1.32 -18.70
C THR A 230 10.61 -0.24 -17.88
N LEU A 231 11.25 -0.61 -16.76
CA LEU A 231 11.91 0.33 -15.86
C LEU A 231 13.10 1.03 -16.54
N PRO A 232 13.34 2.32 -16.18
CA PRO A 232 14.58 3.01 -16.53
C PRO A 232 15.81 2.17 -16.17
N LYS A 233 16.88 2.28 -16.96
CA LYS A 233 18.07 1.44 -16.82
C LYS A 233 18.71 1.60 -15.44
N GLU A 234 18.67 2.81 -14.90
CA GLU A 234 19.22 3.21 -13.62
C GLU A 234 18.52 2.46 -12.48
N VAL A 235 17.18 2.43 -12.51
CA VAL A 235 16.35 1.72 -11.51
C VAL A 235 16.49 0.21 -11.68
N ARG A 236 16.42 -0.29 -12.92
CA ARG A 236 16.50 -1.73 -13.21
C ARG A 236 17.84 -2.34 -12.82
N ASN A 237 18.93 -1.57 -12.98
CA ASN A 237 20.27 -2.00 -12.62
C ASN A 237 20.60 -1.83 -11.13
N HIS A 238 19.70 -1.20 -10.35
CA HIS A 238 19.89 -1.05 -8.92
C HIS A 238 19.95 -2.42 -8.24
N THR A 239 20.85 -2.59 -7.28
CA THR A 239 21.14 -3.88 -6.63
C THR A 239 19.89 -4.54 -6.06
N LEU A 240 19.00 -3.75 -5.42
CA LEU A 240 17.74 -4.23 -4.85
C LEU A 240 16.79 -4.82 -5.91
N VAL A 241 16.66 -4.15 -7.05
CA VAL A 241 15.77 -4.60 -8.13
C VAL A 241 16.35 -5.84 -8.80
N LYS A 242 17.66 -5.87 -9.04
CA LYS A 242 18.33 -7.04 -9.66
C LYS A 242 18.18 -8.31 -8.82
N ILE A 243 18.43 -8.23 -7.51
CA ILE A 243 18.30 -9.42 -6.64
C ILE A 243 16.84 -9.86 -6.55
N SER A 244 15.87 -8.94 -6.49
CA SER A 244 14.44 -9.27 -6.50
C SER A 244 14.01 -9.94 -7.81
N LEU A 245 14.50 -9.46 -8.96
CA LEU A 245 14.23 -10.07 -10.26
C LEU A 245 14.85 -11.46 -10.39
N GLU A 246 16.10 -11.62 -9.97
CA GLU A 246 16.77 -12.92 -9.96
C GLU A 246 16.00 -13.91 -9.08
N THR A 247 15.51 -13.45 -7.92
CA THR A 247 14.71 -14.25 -7.00
C THR A 247 13.37 -14.68 -7.61
N SER A 248 12.64 -13.74 -8.22
CA SER A 248 11.37 -14.02 -8.90
C SER A 248 11.54 -14.97 -10.09
N LEU A 249 12.61 -14.81 -10.88
CA LEU A 249 12.94 -15.73 -11.98
C LEU A 249 13.38 -17.11 -11.48
N ALA A 250 14.13 -17.18 -10.38
CA ALA A 250 14.53 -18.45 -9.76
C ALA A 250 13.31 -19.23 -9.27
N HIS A 251 12.34 -18.55 -8.65
CA HIS A 251 11.07 -19.14 -8.25
C HIS A 251 10.31 -19.74 -9.45
N ARG A 252 10.18 -19.00 -10.57
CA ARG A 252 9.50 -19.54 -11.78
C ARG A 252 10.21 -20.74 -12.41
N LYS A 253 11.53 -20.85 -12.23
CA LYS A 253 12.34 -21.97 -12.72
C LYS A 253 12.36 -23.16 -11.75
N GLY A 254 11.67 -23.08 -10.61
CA GLY A 254 11.73 -24.11 -9.55
C GLY A 254 13.06 -24.16 -8.79
N ASN A 255 13.93 -23.15 -8.94
CA ASN A 255 15.22 -23.11 -8.25
C ASN A 255 15.07 -22.51 -6.84
N PHE A 256 14.47 -23.27 -5.93
CA PHE A 256 14.19 -22.82 -4.57
C PHE A 256 15.46 -22.62 -3.73
N ILE A 257 16.54 -23.36 -3.99
CA ILE A 257 17.83 -23.15 -3.34
C ILE A 257 18.34 -21.73 -3.59
N ARG A 258 18.23 -21.24 -4.83
CA ARG A 258 18.60 -19.86 -5.18
C ARG A 258 17.68 -18.85 -4.49
N VAL A 259 16.37 -19.10 -4.43
CA VAL A 259 15.42 -18.22 -3.73
C VAL A 259 15.84 -18.04 -2.26
N LEU A 260 16.20 -19.12 -1.58
CA LEU A 260 16.60 -19.09 -0.16
C LEU A 260 17.96 -18.45 0.05
N LYS A 261 18.91 -18.69 -0.86
CA LYS A 261 20.19 -17.98 -0.84
C LYS A 261 19.98 -16.47 -0.97
N ASN A 262 19.09 -16.06 -1.87
CA ASN A 262 18.78 -14.65 -2.07
C ASN A 262 18.02 -14.08 -0.87
N TYR A 263 17.07 -14.81 -0.28
CA TYR A 263 16.34 -14.40 0.93
C TYR A 263 17.30 -13.96 2.05
N LYS A 264 18.38 -14.73 2.30
CA LYS A 264 19.41 -14.39 3.29
C LYS A 264 20.25 -13.16 2.95
N ALA A 265 20.31 -12.78 1.67
CA ALA A 265 21.07 -11.64 1.18
C ALA A 265 20.22 -10.37 0.98
N LEU A 266 18.89 -10.49 1.07
CA LEU A 266 17.98 -9.36 0.95
C LEU A 266 18.10 -8.43 2.16
N ARG A 267 17.84 -7.13 1.92
CA ARG A 267 17.61 -6.20 3.03
C ARG A 267 16.40 -6.66 3.83
N PRO A 268 16.36 -6.40 5.16
CA PRO A 268 15.30 -6.89 6.03
C PRO A 268 13.87 -6.68 5.51
N LEU A 269 13.52 -5.47 5.06
CA LEU A 269 12.17 -5.20 4.54
C LEU A 269 11.84 -5.99 3.26
N LEU A 270 12.82 -6.20 2.37
CA LEU A 270 12.63 -7.04 1.18
C LEU A 270 12.50 -8.52 1.55
N ALA A 271 13.23 -8.98 2.56
CA ALA A 271 13.07 -10.31 3.10
C ALA A 271 11.64 -10.49 3.68
N CYS A 272 11.11 -9.51 4.41
CA CYS A 272 9.72 -9.49 4.86
C CYS A 272 8.73 -9.66 3.69
N ALA A 273 8.91 -8.92 2.59
CA ALA A 273 8.05 -9.03 1.41
C ALA A 273 8.10 -10.41 0.73
N LEU A 274 9.24 -11.11 0.80
CA LEU A 274 9.40 -12.46 0.28
C LEU A 274 8.89 -13.55 1.25
N HIS A 275 8.87 -13.26 2.55
CA HIS A 275 8.61 -14.25 3.60
C HIS A 275 7.28 -14.99 3.43
N SER A 276 6.21 -14.27 3.04
CA SER A 276 4.88 -14.86 2.85
C SER A 276 4.84 -15.94 1.78
N HIS A 277 5.79 -15.94 0.83
CA HIS A 277 5.88 -16.95 -0.23
C HIS A 277 6.66 -18.19 0.20
N LEU A 278 7.40 -18.13 1.31
CA LEU A 278 8.25 -19.23 1.73
C LEU A 278 7.45 -20.44 2.17
N GLU A 279 6.29 -20.28 2.82
CA GLU A 279 5.42 -21.42 3.15
C GLU A 279 4.89 -22.15 1.93
N VAL A 280 4.48 -21.41 0.91
CA VAL A 280 4.05 -22.00 -0.37
C VAL A 280 5.21 -22.73 -1.04
N ILE A 281 6.42 -22.16 -0.96
CA ILE A 281 7.63 -22.83 -1.48
C ILE A 281 7.94 -24.09 -0.67
N ARG A 282 7.74 -24.09 0.66
CA ARG A 282 7.94 -25.27 1.52
C ARG A 282 6.99 -26.40 1.16
N SER A 283 5.71 -26.10 0.97
CA SER A 283 4.74 -27.12 0.59
C SER A 283 5.07 -27.71 -0.77
N VAL A 284 5.44 -26.89 -1.76
CA VAL A 284 5.77 -27.40 -3.10
C VAL A 284 7.10 -28.16 -3.12
N ALA A 285 8.15 -27.68 -2.45
CA ALA A 285 9.47 -28.32 -2.46
C ALA A 285 9.56 -29.58 -1.56
N GLY A 286 8.81 -29.59 -0.46
CA GLY A 286 8.79 -30.70 0.51
C GLY A 286 8.19 -31.99 -0.05
N TYR A 287 7.23 -31.88 -0.98
CA TYR A 287 6.64 -33.04 -1.65
C TYR A 287 7.61 -33.77 -2.58
N ASP A 288 8.62 -33.08 -3.12
CA ASP A 288 9.50 -33.65 -4.17
C ASP A 288 10.89 -34.10 -3.67
N SER A 289 11.36 -33.72 -2.47
CA SER A 289 12.80 -33.89 -2.18
C SER A 289 13.27 -33.95 -0.71
N GLY A 290 12.40 -34.06 0.30
CA GLY A 290 12.86 -34.19 1.70
C GLY A 290 13.65 -32.97 2.21
N PHE A 291 13.41 -31.81 1.60
CA PHE A 291 14.17 -30.58 1.80
C PHE A 291 13.76 -29.86 3.09
N GLN A 292 14.63 -29.84 4.09
CA GLN A 292 14.47 -29.02 5.30
C GLN A 292 15.06 -27.63 5.08
N LEU A 293 14.24 -26.60 5.26
CA LEU A 293 14.71 -25.22 5.25
C LEU A 293 15.64 -24.97 6.46
N PRO A 294 16.70 -24.15 6.29
CA PRO A 294 17.40 -23.59 7.44
C PRO A 294 16.40 -22.80 8.30
N GLU A 295 16.55 -22.84 9.62
CA GLU A 295 15.81 -21.95 10.52
C GLU A 295 15.88 -20.51 10.00
N LEU A 296 14.71 -19.91 9.83
CA LEU A 296 14.56 -18.51 9.50
C LEU A 296 15.12 -17.72 10.69
N GLN A 297 16.38 -17.30 10.60
CA GLN A 297 17.08 -16.57 11.66
C GLN A 297 16.42 -15.23 12.04
N VAL A 298 15.36 -14.82 11.34
CA VAL A 298 14.61 -13.61 11.59
C VAL A 298 13.27 -14.01 12.19
N SER A 299 13.21 -14.11 13.51
CA SER A 299 11.94 -14.26 14.21
C SER A 299 11.11 -12.98 14.02
N PRO A 300 9.83 -13.08 13.57
CA PRO A 300 8.94 -11.93 13.39
C PRO A 300 8.83 -11.03 14.62
N VAL A 301 8.98 -11.61 15.82
CA VAL A 301 8.79 -10.94 17.11
C VAL A 301 10.01 -10.10 17.53
N HIS A 302 11.20 -10.37 16.97
CA HIS A 302 12.46 -9.72 17.39
C HIS A 302 12.94 -8.61 16.44
N VAL A 303 12.24 -8.37 15.33
CA VAL A 303 12.60 -7.28 14.41
C VAL A 303 11.85 -6.00 14.79
N SER A 304 12.61 -4.98 15.21
CA SER A 304 12.06 -3.68 15.59
C SER A 304 11.32 -3.01 14.41
N PRO A 305 10.06 -2.59 14.58
CA PRO A 305 9.32 -1.81 13.58
C PRO A 305 10.09 -0.56 13.14
N LEU A 306 10.76 0.11 14.08
CA LEU A 306 11.47 1.37 13.83
C LEU A 306 12.59 1.21 12.79
N ALA A 307 13.27 0.06 12.77
CA ALA A 307 14.37 -0.22 11.85
C ALA A 307 13.90 -0.54 10.41
N LEU A 308 12.61 -0.82 10.22
CA LEU A 308 12.03 -1.22 8.94
C LEU A 308 11.11 -0.16 8.33
N LEU A 309 10.54 0.71 9.17
CA LEU A 309 9.57 1.71 8.77
C LEU A 309 10.19 3.08 8.44
N LEU A 310 11.46 3.30 8.79
CA LEU A 310 12.22 4.53 8.57
C LEU A 310 13.34 4.31 7.54
#